data_AF-A0A401QEY0-F1
#
_entry.id   AF-A0A401QEY0-F1
#
_cell.length_a   1.000
_cell.length_b   1.000
_cell.length_c   1.000
_cell.angle_alpha   90.00
_cell.angle_beta   90.00
_cell.angle_gamma   90.00
#
_symmetry.space_group_name_H-M   'P 1'
#
loop_
_entity.id
_entity.type
_entity.pdbx_description
1 polymer ?
#
loop_
_entity_poly.entity_id
_entity_poly.type
_entity_poly.pdbx_seq_one_letter_code
_entity_poly.pdbx_strand_id
1 'polypeptide(L)'
;MKLDIFCKILAPFRETVEVKVGDTVHVEGEKHLDTWVISKEAGYFVVSPDHLISGTSIANSIRCMRRAVLNERFKACEKGTRQMLVGTLVHEIFQKAAMSNRFTQKALEEITSQTIYAPKYLGEM
;
A
#
# COMPACT_ATOMS: atom_id res chain seq x y z
N MET A 1 -19.55 2.20 -34.90
CA MET A 1 -18.62 1.05 -34.82
C MET A 1 -18.26 0.88 -33.35
N LYS A 2 -18.82 -0.12 -32.65
CA LYS A 2 -18.31 -0.51 -31.33
C LYS A 2 -17.13 -1.44 -31.58
N LEU A 3 -15.94 -1.08 -31.14
CA LEU A 3 -14.86 -2.04 -31.00
C LEU A 3 -15.19 -2.88 -29.78
N ASP A 4 -15.65 -4.10 -29.99
CA ASP A 4 -15.83 -5.06 -28.91
C ASP A 4 -14.43 -5.56 -28.53
N ILE A 5 -13.90 -5.04 -27.43
CA ILE A 5 -12.64 -5.49 -26.84
C ILE A 5 -12.96 -6.67 -25.93
N PHE A 6 -12.33 -7.82 -26.19
CA PHE A 6 -12.50 -9.02 -25.38
C PHE A 6 -11.35 -9.18 -24.39
N CYS A 7 -11.68 -9.56 -23.15
CA CYS A 7 -10.71 -9.91 -22.12
C CYS A 7 -11.09 -11.26 -21.50
N LYS A 8 -10.13 -12.20 -21.49
CA LYS A 8 -10.30 -13.53 -20.94
C LYS A 8 -9.43 -13.68 -19.69
N ILE A 9 -10.08 -13.80 -18.53
CA ILE A 9 -9.44 -14.06 -17.24
C ILE A 9 -9.39 -15.59 -17.05
N LEU A 10 -8.18 -16.14 -16.99
CA LEU A 10 -7.96 -17.57 -16.76
C LEU A 10 -7.96 -17.91 -15.27
N ALA A 11 -8.20 -19.18 -14.95
CA ALA A 11 -8.09 -19.68 -13.58
C ALA A 11 -6.64 -19.51 -13.06
N PRO A 12 -6.44 -19.23 -11.75
CA PRO A 12 -7.44 -19.25 -10.67
C PRO A 12 -8.19 -17.92 -10.47
N PHE A 13 -7.83 -16.84 -11.17
CA PHE A 13 -8.36 -15.50 -10.89
C PHE A 13 -9.85 -15.34 -11.18
N ARG A 14 -10.38 -16.13 -12.11
CA ARG A 14 -11.81 -16.12 -12.44
C ARG A 14 -12.72 -16.40 -11.24
N GLU A 15 -12.24 -17.15 -10.25
CA GLU A 15 -13.02 -17.57 -9.08
C GLU A 15 -12.96 -16.56 -7.94
N THR A 16 -12.01 -15.63 -7.96
CA THR A 16 -11.74 -14.70 -6.85
C THR A 16 -12.08 -13.24 -7.18
N VAL A 17 -12.14 -12.90 -8.46
CA VAL A 17 -12.38 -11.53 -8.92
C VAL A 17 -13.88 -11.31 -9.13
N GLU A 18 -14.52 -10.55 -8.23
CA GLU A 18 -15.89 -10.06 -8.41
C GLU A 18 -15.88 -8.77 -9.26
N VAL A 19 -16.42 -8.86 -10.48
CA VAL A 19 -16.59 -7.72 -11.40
C VAL A 19 -18.02 -7.72 -11.92
N LYS A 20 -18.63 -6.54 -12.01
CA LYS A 20 -20.00 -6.33 -12.46
C LYS A 20 -20.04 -5.45 -13.70
N VAL A 21 -21.12 -5.58 -14.47
CA VAL A 21 -21.37 -4.69 -15.61
C VAL A 21 -21.48 -3.25 -15.10
N GLY A 22 -20.65 -2.37 -15.63
CA GLY A 22 -20.54 -0.98 -15.21
C GLY A 22 -19.29 -0.66 -14.39
N ASP A 23 -18.54 -1.66 -13.92
CA ASP A 23 -17.28 -1.43 -13.22
C ASP A 23 -16.20 -0.90 -14.16
N THR A 24 -15.40 0.05 -13.68
CA THR A 24 -14.20 0.52 -14.36
C THR A 24 -13.03 -0.43 -14.06
N VAL A 25 -12.33 -0.87 -15.09
CA VAL A 25 -11.19 -1.80 -14.96
C VAL A 25 -10.00 -1.28 -15.75
N HIS A 26 -8.80 -1.61 -15.27
CA HIS A 26 -7.56 -1.45 -15.98
C HIS A 26 -6.97 -2.84 -16.27
N VAL A 27 -6.56 -3.05 -17.52
CA VAL A 27 -5.98 -4.31 -17.97
C VAL A 27 -4.55 -4.02 -18.42
N GLU A 28 -3.60 -4.71 -17.81
CA GLU A 28 -2.19 -4.63 -18.15
C GLU A 28 -1.73 -6.00 -18.67
N GLY A 29 -1.03 -6.04 -19.80
CA GLY A 29 -0.59 -7.29 -20.40
C GLY A 29 -0.40 -7.21 -21.92
N GLU A 30 -0.35 -8.37 -22.55
CA GLU A 30 -0.26 -8.48 -24.00
C GLU A 30 -1.60 -8.84 -24.63
N LYS A 31 -1.85 -8.26 -25.80
CA LYS A 31 -3.05 -8.48 -26.59
C LYS A 31 -2.75 -9.50 -27.68
N HIS A 32 -3.52 -10.58 -27.73
CA HIS A 32 -3.39 -11.62 -28.75
C HIS A 32 -4.69 -11.72 -29.55
N LEU A 33 -4.61 -11.52 -30.88
CA LEU A 33 -5.77 -11.62 -31.79
C LEU A 33 -7.00 -10.85 -31.29
N ASP A 34 -6.80 -9.57 -31.01
CA ASP A 34 -7.81 -8.66 -30.45
C ASP A 34 -8.36 -8.97 -29.05
N THR A 35 -7.79 -9.98 -28.37
CA THR A 35 -8.21 -10.41 -27.04
C THR A 35 -7.09 -10.23 -26.02
N TRP A 36 -7.41 -9.64 -24.87
CA TRP A 36 -6.53 -9.62 -23.71
C TRP A 36 -6.64 -10.95 -22.97
N VAL A 37 -5.50 -11.57 -22.66
CA VAL A 37 -5.47 -12.83 -21.90
C VAL A 37 -4.71 -12.59 -20.61
N ILE A 38 -5.40 -12.77 -19.48
CA ILE A 38 -4.80 -12.66 -18.15
C ILE A 38 -4.68 -14.06 -17.57
N SER A 39 -3.47 -14.47 -17.25
CA SER A 39 -3.14 -15.77 -16.68
C SER A 39 -2.35 -15.61 -15.37
N LYS A 40 -2.14 -16.72 -14.65
CA LYS A 40 -1.30 -16.75 -13.45
C LYS A 40 0.14 -16.27 -13.71
N GLU A 41 0.61 -16.42 -14.94
CA GLU A 41 1.97 -16.15 -15.36
C GLU A 41 2.12 -14.78 -16.07
N ALA A 42 1.02 -14.18 -16.52
CA ALA A 42 1.07 -12.97 -17.36
C ALA A 42 -0.15 -12.05 -17.17
N GLY A 43 0.16 -10.76 -17.09
CA GLY A 43 -0.80 -9.67 -17.06
C GLY A 43 -1.44 -9.43 -15.69
N TYR A 44 -2.07 -8.26 -15.56
CA TYR A 44 -2.82 -7.86 -14.37
C TYR A 44 -4.20 -7.36 -14.77
N PHE A 45 -5.18 -7.71 -13.94
CA PHE A 45 -6.54 -7.22 -14.06
C PHE A 45 -6.88 -6.43 -12.79
N VAL A 46 -6.96 -5.10 -12.93
CA VAL A 46 -7.16 -4.18 -11.81
C VAL A 46 -8.58 -3.65 -11.83
N VAL A 47 -9.34 -3.94 -10.79
CA VAL A 47 -10.72 -3.46 -10.61
C VAL A 47 -10.69 -2.12 -9.88
N SER A 48 -11.45 -1.14 -10.37
CA SER A 48 -11.48 0.23 -9.82
C SER A 48 -10.07 0.86 -9.72
N PRO A 49 -9.37 1.05 -10.86
CA PRO A 49 -7.99 1.54 -10.87
C PRO A 49 -7.82 2.93 -10.23
N ASP A 50 -8.89 3.71 -10.18
CA ASP A 50 -8.92 5.04 -9.54
C ASP A 50 -9.01 4.97 -8.00
N HIS A 51 -9.25 3.79 -7.43
CA HIS A 51 -9.27 3.57 -5.98
C HIS A 51 -7.90 3.09 -5.49
N LEU A 52 -7.10 4.03 -4.97
CA LEU A 52 -5.78 3.72 -4.41
C LEU A 52 -5.90 3.10 -3.01
N ILE A 53 -5.38 1.87 -2.87
CA ILE A 53 -5.30 1.16 -1.59
C ILE A 53 -3.83 1.11 -1.14
N SER A 54 -3.56 1.38 0.13
CA SER A 54 -2.20 1.30 0.66
C SER A 54 -1.70 -0.15 0.69
N GLY A 55 -0.39 -0.32 0.43
CA GLY A 55 0.25 -1.64 0.53
C GLY A 55 0.13 -2.28 1.92
N THR A 56 0.09 -1.46 2.98
CA THR A 56 -0.12 -1.95 4.35
C THR A 56 -1.53 -2.50 4.55
N SER A 57 -2.56 -1.89 3.96
CA SER A 57 -3.94 -2.40 4.01
C SER A 57 -4.07 -3.73 3.23
N ILE A 58 -3.39 -3.87 2.08
CA ILE A 58 -3.30 -5.15 1.34
C ILE A 58 -2.60 -6.21 2.19
N ALA A 59 -1.44 -5.91 2.78
CA ALA A 59 -0.70 -6.86 3.62
C ALA A 59 -1.54 -7.31 4.83
N ASN A 60 -2.30 -6.40 5.44
CA ASN A 60 -3.19 -6.71 6.56
C ASN A 60 -4.38 -7.59 6.17
N SER A 61 -4.79 -7.56 4.90
CA SER A 61 -5.95 -8.28 4.37
C SER A 61 -5.67 -9.77 4.13
N ILE A 62 -4.40 -10.15 3.92
CA ILE A 62 -3.95 -11.54 3.72
C ILE A 62 -4.49 -12.47 4.81
N ARG A 63 -4.47 -12.03 6.07
CA ARG A 63 -5.02 -12.81 7.20
C ARG A 63 -6.52 -12.62 7.37
N CYS A 64 -7.03 -11.41 7.13
CA CYS A 64 -8.44 -11.09 7.31
C CYS A 64 -8.85 -9.85 6.50
N MET A 65 -9.59 -10.06 5.41
CA MET A 65 -10.15 -8.98 4.58
C MET A 65 -11.03 -8.04 5.40
N ARG A 66 -11.92 -8.58 6.25
CA ARG A 66 -12.81 -7.77 7.10
C ARG A 66 -12.04 -6.82 8.02
N ARG A 67 -10.96 -7.30 8.65
CA ARG A 67 -10.12 -6.48 9.53
C ARG A 67 -9.45 -5.34 8.75
N ALA A 68 -8.89 -5.61 7.58
CA ALA A 68 -8.27 -4.58 6.76
C ALA A 68 -9.27 -3.47 6.36
N VAL A 69 -10.49 -3.86 5.94
CA VAL A 69 -11.55 -2.90 5.60
C VAL A 69 -11.97 -2.06 6.81
N LEU A 70 -12.12 -2.69 7.98
CA LEU A 70 -12.48 -1.97 9.21
C LEU A 70 -11.37 -1.02 9.65
N ASN A 71 -10.11 -1.43 9.63
CA ASN A 71 -8.98 -0.55 9.97
C ASN A 71 -8.92 0.65 9.03
N GLU A 72 -9.16 0.46 7.73
CA GLU A 72 -9.13 1.55 6.76
C GLU A 72 -10.28 2.56 6.98
N ARG A 73 -11.48 2.08 7.34
CA ARG A 73 -12.66 2.93 7.57
C ARG A 73 -12.68 3.61 8.94
N PHE A 74 -12.06 3.00 9.95
CA PHE A 74 -12.10 3.46 11.34
C PHE A 74 -10.70 3.84 11.88
N LYS A 75 -9.85 4.43 11.02
CA LYS A 75 -8.46 4.81 11.37
C LYS A 75 -8.33 5.63 12.66
N ALA A 76 -9.30 6.49 12.96
CA ALA A 76 -9.30 7.33 14.16
C ALA A 76 -9.44 6.53 15.49
N CYS A 77 -9.78 5.24 15.43
CA CYS A 77 -9.89 4.39 16.62
C CYS A 77 -8.56 3.74 17.02
N GLU A 78 -7.51 3.81 16.18
CA GLU A 78 -6.19 3.30 16.52
C GLU A 78 -5.50 4.28 17.50
N LYS A 79 -5.32 3.84 18.75
CA LYS A 79 -4.51 4.56 19.73
C LYS A 79 -3.04 4.25 19.45
N GLY A 80 -2.21 5.29 19.37
CA GLY A 80 -0.75 5.14 19.25
C GLY A 80 -0.21 4.31 20.41
N THR A 81 0.63 3.32 20.09
CA THR A 81 1.36 2.55 21.10
C THR A 81 2.78 3.09 21.25
N ARG A 82 3.44 2.82 22.39
CA ARG A 82 4.84 3.20 22.60
C ARG A 82 5.75 2.63 21.50
N GLN A 83 5.46 1.43 21.01
CA GLN A 83 6.20 0.77 19.94
C GLN A 83 6.04 1.50 18.60
N MET A 84 4.83 1.99 18.31
CA MET A 84 4.59 2.82 17.12
C MET A 84 5.35 4.14 17.20
N LEU A 85 5.32 4.83 18.35
CA LEU A 85 6.09 6.06 18.56
C LEU A 85 7.59 5.82 18.35
N VAL A 86 8.14 4.78 18.98
CA VAL A 86 9.56 4.40 18.80
C VAL A 86 9.87 4.11 17.33
N GLY A 87 8.99 3.37 16.64
CA GLY A 87 9.14 3.10 15.21
C GLY A 87 9.17 4.39 14.38
N THR A 88 8.24 5.31 14.63
CA THR A 88 8.19 6.62 13.95
C THR A 88 9.45 7.43 14.17
N LEU A 89 9.94 7.51 15.42
CA LEU A 89 11.19 8.20 15.76
C LEU A 89 12.38 7.60 15.03
N VAL A 90 12.52 6.27 15.03
CA VAL A 90 13.62 5.57 14.36
C VAL A 90 13.58 5.79 12.85
N HIS A 91 12.40 5.72 12.22
CA HIS A 91 12.24 6.02 10.80
C HIS A 91 12.69 7.43 10.45
N GLU A 92 12.30 8.43 11.25
CA GLU A 92 12.70 9.82 10.99
C GLU A 92 14.20 10.06 11.20
N ILE A 93 14.78 9.52 12.27
CA ILE A 93 16.22 9.64 12.54
C ILE A 93 17.01 9.04 11.38
N PHE A 94 16.61 7.84 10.93
CA PHE A 94 17.24 7.18 9.80
C PHE A 94 17.12 8.01 8.50
N GLN A 95 15.95 8.57 8.22
CA GLN A 95 15.74 9.42 7.04
C GLN A 95 16.66 10.66 7.07
N LYS A 96 16.77 11.36 8.21
CA LYS A 96 17.67 12.52 8.35
C LYS A 96 19.14 12.13 8.17
N ALA A 97 19.55 11.00 8.74
CA ALA A 97 20.91 10.48 8.59
C ALA A 97 21.21 10.12 7.12
N ALA A 98 20.27 9.46 6.44
CA ALA A 98 20.39 9.07 5.04
C ALA A 98 20.46 10.28 4.10
N MET A 99 19.59 11.28 4.29
CA MET A 99 19.58 12.49 3.48
C MET A 99 20.84 13.34 3.63
N SER A 100 21.45 13.32 4.81
CA SER A 100 22.71 14.03 5.08
C SER A 100 23.96 13.18 4.84
N ASN A 101 23.79 11.88 4.59
CA ASN A 101 24.85 10.86 4.55
C ASN A 101 25.75 10.88 5.80
N ARG A 102 25.17 11.10 6.99
CA ARG A 102 25.89 11.17 8.28
C ARG A 102 25.43 10.07 9.21
N PHE A 103 26.16 8.95 9.20
CA PHE A 103 25.89 7.78 10.06
C PHE A 103 26.94 7.57 11.16
N THR A 104 27.78 8.56 11.43
CA THR A 104 28.68 8.50 12.60
C THR A 104 27.88 8.58 13.89
N GLN A 105 28.35 7.91 14.95
CA GLN A 105 27.67 7.90 16.25
C GLN A 105 27.31 9.31 16.74
N LYS A 106 28.28 10.24 16.69
CA LYS A 106 28.06 11.64 17.09
C LYS A 106 26.95 12.32 16.29
N ALA A 107 26.91 12.13 14.97
CA ALA A 107 25.86 12.71 14.14
C ALA A 107 24.49 12.10 14.44
N LEU A 108 24.42 10.79 14.70
CA LEU A 108 23.18 10.13 15.08
C LEU A 108 22.68 10.58 16.46
N GLU A 109 23.56 10.80 17.43
CA GLU A 109 23.22 11.35 18.76
C GLU A 109 22.66 12.78 18.64
N GLU A 110 23.29 13.61 17.80
CA GLU A 110 22.81 14.97 17.49
C GLU A 110 21.42 14.94 16.83
N ILE A 111 21.22 14.14 15.78
CA ILE A 111 19.94 13.99 15.07
C ILE A 111 18.85 13.44 16.00
N THR A 112 19.20 12.46 16.84
CA THR A 112 18.28 11.85 17.80
C THR A 112 17.79 12.89 18.81
N SER A 113 18.72 13.65 19.40
CA SER A 113 18.38 14.71 20.36
C SER A 113 17.45 15.74 19.73
N GLN A 114 17.77 16.21 18.52
CA GLN A 114 16.91 17.15 17.79
C GLN A 114 15.52 16.58 17.46
N THR A 115 15.43 15.28 17.19
CA THR A 115 14.17 14.64 16.78
C THR A 115 13.26 14.38 17.98
N ILE A 116 13.79 13.89 19.10
CA ILE A 116 13.01 13.57 20.32
C ILE A 116 12.37 14.84 20.90
N TYR A 117 13.09 15.96 20.96
CA TYR A 117 12.55 17.22 21.50
C TYR A 117 11.67 18.01 20.51
N ALA A 118 11.34 17.44 19.35
CA ALA A 118 10.48 18.10 18.38
C ALA A 118 9.04 18.25 18.95
N PRO A 119 8.38 19.42 18.79
CA PRO A 119 7.02 19.68 19.31
C PRO A 119 5.98 18.62 18.96
N LYS A 120 6.12 17.98 17.80
CA LYS A 120 5.22 16.93 17.31
C LYS A 120 5.20 15.65 18.15
N TYR A 121 6.26 15.35 18.92
CA TYR A 121 6.34 14.14 19.74
C TYR A 121 6.11 14.39 21.22
N LEU A 122 6.17 15.64 21.67
CA LEU A 122 5.99 16.02 23.08
C LEU A 122 4.58 15.71 23.61
N GLY A 123 3.56 15.67 22.75
CA GLY A 123 2.19 15.28 23.12
C GLY A 123 1.91 13.78 23.07
N GLU A 124 2.85 12.98 22.53
CA GLU A 124 2.72 11.52 22.40
C GLU A 124 3.61 10.73 23.38
N MET A 125 4.51 11.43 24.09
CA MET A 125 5.33 10.89 25.19
C MET A 125 4.53 10.81 26.48
#